data_AF-A0A2M7EA23-F1
#
_entry.id   AF-A0A2M7EA23-F1
#
_cell.length_a   1.000
_cell.length_b   1.000
_cell.length_c   1.000
_cell.angle_alpha   90.00
_cell.angle_beta   90.00
_cell.angle_gamma   90.00
#
_symmetry.space_group_name_H-M   'P 1'
#
loop_
_entity.id
_entity.type
_entity.pdbx_description
1 polymer ?
#
loop_
_entity_poly.entity_id
_entity_poly.type
_entity_poly.pdbx_seq_one_letter_code
_entity_poly.pdbx_strand_id
1 'polypeptide(L)'
;MKFFKIKIFSTIIILLIGISYLQKSIDRQKKLEDLEANLLLMPGEIAGNFILAGFRGIGADLLWLQVHQCWHSGQHYRMLPLFHSITFLQPQFITPWTVGGWHMAYNIYVLMKTEEEKNQWLQNGLNFLKEGIKYNPNRYDLYFELGWTYYHKAKDYENAIKYFEGAIKFPHPDYV
;
A
#
# COMPACT_ATOMS: atom_id res chain seq x y z
N MET A 1 -30.05 -19.56 -39.46
CA MET A 1 -29.10 -19.94 -38.37
C MET A 1 -27.63 -19.60 -38.64
N LYS A 2 -27.07 -19.78 -39.85
CA LYS A 2 -25.65 -19.46 -40.16
C LYS A 2 -25.29 -17.96 -40.02
N PHE A 3 -26.16 -17.05 -40.47
CA PHE A 3 -25.93 -15.60 -40.39
C PHE A 3 -25.83 -15.04 -38.96
N PHE A 4 -26.55 -15.64 -38.02
CA PHE A 4 -26.51 -15.23 -36.61
C PHE A 4 -25.17 -15.59 -35.95
N LYS A 5 -24.63 -16.77 -36.27
CA LYS A 5 -23.29 -17.21 -35.81
C LYS A 5 -22.18 -16.33 -36.39
N ILE A 6 -22.30 -15.89 -37.64
CA ILE A 6 -21.33 -14.99 -38.29
C ILE A 6 -21.31 -13.62 -37.61
N LYS A 7 -22.49 -13.05 -37.30
CA LYS A 7 -22.57 -11.77 -36.58
C LYS A 7 -21.91 -11.84 -35.20
N ILE A 8 -22.21 -12.89 -34.43
CA ILE A 8 -21.58 -13.11 -33.12
C ILE A 8 -20.05 -13.20 -33.24
N PHE A 9 -19.55 -13.96 -34.22
CA PHE A 9 -18.12 -14.11 -34.42
C PHE A 9 -17.44 -12.78 -34.79
N SER A 10 -18.06 -11.98 -35.68
CA SER A 10 -17.55 -10.64 -36.01
C SER A 10 -17.59 -9.68 -34.82
N THR A 11 -18.62 -9.73 -33.98
CA THR A 11 -18.71 -8.91 -32.76
C THR A 11 -17.62 -9.30 -31.76
N ILE A 12 -17.36 -10.60 -31.58
CA ILE A 12 -16.27 -11.08 -30.71
C ILE A 12 -14.92 -10.60 -31.23
N ILE A 13 -14.67 -10.66 -32.54
CA ILE A 13 -13.41 -10.17 -33.13
C ILE A 13 -13.25 -8.66 -32.90
N ILE A 14 -14.31 -7.87 -33.09
CA ILE A 14 -14.27 -6.42 -32.85
C ILE A 14 -14.00 -6.12 -31.37
N LEU A 15 -14.63 -6.87 -30.46
CA LEU A 15 -14.38 -6.75 -29.02
C LEU A 15 -12.93 -7.13 -28.67
N LEU A 16 -12.38 -8.20 -29.23
CA LEU A 16 -10.99 -8.61 -29.02
C LEU A 16 -9.99 -7.57 -29.54
N ILE A 17 -10.28 -6.96 -30.69
CA ILE A 17 -9.47 -5.85 -31.22
C ILE A 17 -9.56 -4.64 -30.29
N GLY A 18 -10.76 -4.26 -29.83
CA GLY A 18 -10.94 -3.18 -28.86
C GLY A 18 -10.17 -3.41 -27.55
N ILE A 19 -10.22 -4.65 -27.04
CA ILE A 19 -9.47 -5.08 -25.86
C ILE A 19 -7.95 -5.00 -26.10
N SER A 20 -7.46 -5.31 -27.29
CA SER A 20 -6.02 -5.24 -27.61
C SER A 20 -5.46 -3.81 -27.58
N TYR A 21 -6.27 -2.82 -27.97
CA TYR A 21 -5.91 -1.41 -27.86
C TYR A 21 -5.94 -0.93 -26.41
N LEU A 22 -6.93 -1.35 -25.63
CA LEU A 22 -7.00 -1.06 -24.20
C LEU A 22 -5.83 -1.71 -23.45
N GLN A 23 -5.45 -2.94 -23.78
CA GLN A 23 -4.28 -3.62 -23.21
C GLN A 23 -3.00 -2.82 -23.40
N LYS A 24 -2.73 -2.27 -24.59
CA LYS A 24 -1.54 -1.43 -24.82
C LYS A 24 -1.51 -0.17 -23.94
N SER A 25 -2.66 0.43 -23.68
CA SER A 25 -2.76 1.60 -22.78
C SER A 25 -2.51 1.21 -21.33
N ILE A 26 -3.10 0.09 -20.90
CA ILE A 26 -2.94 -0.46 -19.55
C ILE A 26 -1.49 -0.88 -19.31
N ASP A 27 -0.87 -1.58 -20.25
CA ASP A 27 0.52 -2.04 -20.11
C ASP A 27 1.51 -0.88 -20.08
N ARG A 28 1.21 0.22 -20.79
CA ARG A 28 1.97 1.47 -20.68
C ARG A 28 1.84 2.08 -19.29
N GLN A 29 0.63 2.14 -18.73
CA GLN A 29 0.40 2.61 -17.36
C GLN A 29 1.13 1.75 -16.32
N LYS A 30 1.07 0.41 -16.48
CA LYS A 30 1.79 -0.53 -15.59
C LYS A 30 3.29 -0.28 -15.54
N LYS A 31 3.90 0.01 -16.69
CA LYS A 31 5.33 0.28 -16.79
C LYS A 31 5.73 1.64 -16.21
N LEU A 32 4.81 2.62 -16.21
CA LEU A 32 5.03 3.94 -15.64
C LEU A 32 4.90 3.97 -14.10
N GLU A 33 4.08 3.07 -13.55
CA GLU A 33 3.79 2.97 -12.10
C GLU A 33 4.65 1.92 -11.36
N ASP A 34 5.70 1.37 -12.00
CA ASP A 34 6.54 0.30 -11.43
C ASP A 34 5.73 -0.90 -10.89
N LEU A 35 4.60 -1.22 -11.55
CA LEU A 35 3.71 -2.30 -11.09
C LEU A 35 4.40 -3.67 -11.13
N GLU A 36 5.34 -3.89 -12.04
CA GLU A 36 6.01 -5.20 -12.19
C GLU A 36 6.88 -5.56 -10.98
N ALA A 37 7.64 -4.61 -10.44
CA ALA A 37 8.46 -4.82 -9.25
C ALA A 37 7.59 -5.11 -8.00
N ASN A 38 6.46 -4.43 -7.89
CA ASN A 38 5.52 -4.57 -6.78
C ASN A 38 4.64 -5.84 -6.89
N LEU A 39 4.35 -6.30 -8.12
CA LEU A 39 3.62 -7.55 -8.37
C LEU A 39 4.40 -8.78 -7.86
N LEU A 40 5.74 -8.72 -7.95
CA LEU A 40 6.65 -9.78 -7.49
C LEU A 40 6.67 -9.93 -5.96
N LEU A 41 6.24 -8.91 -5.22
CA LEU A 41 6.19 -8.91 -3.75
C LEU A 41 4.92 -9.59 -3.20
N MET A 42 3.93 -9.84 -4.05
CA MET A 42 2.75 -10.64 -3.73
C MET A 42 2.96 -12.13 -4.04
N PRO A 43 2.26 -13.04 -3.35
CA PRO A 43 2.11 -14.41 -3.84
C PRO A 43 1.53 -14.38 -5.27
N GLY A 44 2.29 -14.89 -6.25
CA GLY A 44 2.05 -14.64 -7.69
C GLY A 44 0.68 -15.04 -8.24
N GLU A 45 -0.03 -15.95 -7.57
CA GLU A 45 -1.39 -16.36 -7.93
C GLU A 45 -2.46 -15.30 -7.58
N ILE A 46 -2.20 -14.50 -6.54
CA ILE A 46 -3.14 -13.50 -6.00
C ILE A 46 -3.03 -12.21 -6.82
N ALA A 47 -1.82 -11.78 -7.14
CA ALA A 47 -1.58 -10.51 -7.81
C ALA A 47 -2.22 -10.44 -9.21
N GLY A 48 -2.04 -11.49 -10.01
CA GLY A 48 -2.56 -11.52 -11.39
C GLY A 48 -4.09 -11.47 -11.44
N ASN A 49 -4.76 -12.26 -10.62
CA ASN A 49 -6.22 -12.40 -10.69
C ASN A 49 -6.96 -11.18 -10.12
N PHE A 50 -6.51 -10.61 -8.99
CA PHE A 50 -7.22 -9.48 -8.37
C PHE A 50 -6.97 -8.15 -9.10
N ILE A 51 -5.76 -7.93 -9.63
CA ILE A 51 -5.41 -6.67 -10.29
C ILE A 51 -5.99 -6.59 -11.69
N LEU A 52 -5.95 -7.69 -12.46
CA LEU A 52 -6.40 -7.70 -13.86
C LEU A 52 -7.92 -7.80 -13.99
N ALA A 53 -8.60 -8.45 -13.04
CA ALA A 53 -10.06 -8.58 -13.08
C ALA A 53 -10.82 -7.46 -12.34
N GLY A 54 -10.12 -6.46 -11.80
CA GLY A 54 -10.74 -5.31 -11.13
C GLY A 54 -11.15 -5.53 -9.68
N PHE A 55 -10.72 -6.62 -9.04
CA PHE A 55 -11.07 -6.99 -7.66
C PHE A 55 -10.03 -6.54 -6.62
N ARG A 56 -9.29 -5.46 -6.89
CA ARG A 56 -8.18 -4.98 -6.03
C ARG A 56 -8.61 -4.74 -4.58
N GLY A 57 -9.83 -4.26 -4.35
CA GLY A 57 -10.35 -4.02 -2.99
C GLY A 57 -10.55 -5.31 -2.19
N ILE A 58 -11.14 -6.34 -2.79
CA ILE A 58 -11.30 -7.65 -2.13
C ILE A 58 -9.92 -8.25 -1.84
N GLY A 59 -8.97 -8.11 -2.78
CA GLY A 59 -7.58 -8.55 -2.56
C GLY A 59 -6.95 -7.85 -1.36
N ALA A 60 -7.12 -6.53 -1.24
CA ALA A 60 -6.63 -5.75 -0.11
C ALA A 60 -7.26 -6.20 1.21
N ASP A 61 -8.58 -6.41 1.25
CA ASP A 61 -9.30 -6.88 2.45
C ASP A 61 -8.84 -8.28 2.90
N LEU A 62 -8.64 -9.21 1.96
CA LEU A 62 -8.14 -10.55 2.27
C LEU A 62 -6.70 -10.53 2.80
N LEU A 63 -5.85 -9.70 2.22
CA LEU A 63 -4.49 -9.49 2.73
C LEU A 63 -4.50 -8.83 4.11
N TRP A 64 -5.43 -7.91 4.36
CA TRP A 64 -5.61 -7.29 5.67
C TRP A 64 -5.99 -8.32 6.75
N LEU A 65 -6.88 -9.27 6.44
CA LEU A 65 -7.18 -10.39 7.33
C LEU A 65 -5.94 -11.24 7.65
N GLN A 66 -5.05 -11.44 6.67
CA GLN A 66 -3.77 -12.14 6.90
C GLN A 66 -2.82 -11.34 7.79
N VAL A 67 -2.81 -10.00 7.70
CA VAL A 67 -2.06 -9.13 8.61
C VAL A 67 -2.53 -9.36 10.05
N HIS A 68 -3.85 -9.38 10.30
CA HIS A 68 -4.41 -9.67 11.62
C HIS A 68 -3.99 -11.05 12.13
N GLN A 69 -4.00 -12.07 11.27
CA GLN A 69 -3.55 -13.41 11.65
C GLN A 69 -2.04 -13.44 11.99
N CYS A 70 -1.22 -12.74 11.20
CA CYS A 70 0.21 -12.60 11.49
C CYS A 70 0.44 -11.89 12.83
N TRP A 71 -0.43 -10.94 13.19
CA TRP A 71 -0.36 -10.23 14.47
C TRP A 71 -0.59 -11.18 15.62
N HIS A 72 -1.73 -11.88 15.61
CA HIS A 72 -2.09 -12.78 16.70
C HIS A 72 -1.11 -13.94 16.87
N SER A 73 -0.36 -14.29 15.83
CA SER A 73 0.67 -15.33 15.86
C SER A 73 2.10 -14.81 16.12
N GLY A 74 2.29 -13.51 16.35
CA GLY A 74 3.60 -12.89 16.62
C GLY A 74 4.54 -12.83 15.40
N GLN A 75 4.03 -13.09 14.20
CA GLN A 75 4.82 -13.16 12.96
C GLN A 75 4.98 -11.77 12.33
N HIS A 76 5.55 -10.81 13.08
CA HIS A 76 5.61 -9.40 12.69
C HIS A 76 6.29 -9.15 11.34
N TYR A 77 7.36 -9.89 11.01
CA TYR A 77 8.03 -9.75 9.72
C TYR A 77 7.18 -10.16 8.51
N ARG A 78 6.29 -11.14 8.68
CA ARG A 78 5.44 -11.61 7.58
C ARG A 78 4.39 -10.58 7.18
N MET A 79 4.11 -9.60 8.04
CA MET A 79 3.19 -8.52 7.72
C MET A 79 3.76 -7.53 6.71
N LEU A 80 5.08 -7.38 6.62
CA LEU A 80 5.71 -6.37 5.77
C LEU A 80 5.32 -6.51 4.29
N PRO A 81 5.52 -7.68 3.64
CA PRO A 81 5.07 -7.84 2.26
C PRO A 81 3.56 -7.67 2.11
N LEU A 82 2.76 -8.00 3.15
CA LEU A 82 1.31 -7.78 3.13
C LEU A 82 0.97 -6.29 3.14
N PHE A 83 1.60 -5.48 4.00
CA PHE A 83 1.39 -4.03 4.01
C PHE A 83 1.73 -3.43 2.65
N HIS A 84 2.91 -3.72 2.10
CA HIS A 84 3.31 -3.24 0.76
C HIS A 84 2.32 -3.68 -0.33
N SER A 85 1.84 -4.92 -0.27
CA SER A 85 0.86 -5.46 -1.20
C SER A 85 -0.49 -4.74 -1.11
N ILE A 86 -0.96 -4.47 0.11
CA ILE A 86 -2.24 -3.77 0.33
C ILE A 86 -2.13 -2.32 -0.14
N THR A 87 -1.05 -1.62 0.23
CA THR A 87 -0.83 -0.23 -0.18
C THR A 87 -0.62 -0.10 -1.68
N PHE A 88 -0.09 -1.12 -2.33
CA PHE A 88 -0.04 -1.20 -3.78
C PHE A 88 -1.42 -1.37 -4.42
N LEU A 89 -2.27 -2.25 -3.87
CA LEU A 89 -3.64 -2.45 -4.37
C LEU A 89 -4.54 -1.23 -4.16
N GLN A 90 -4.41 -0.60 -2.99
CA GLN A 90 -5.24 0.50 -2.52
C GLN A 90 -4.36 1.57 -1.83
N PRO A 91 -3.65 2.41 -2.60
CA PRO A 91 -2.75 3.41 -2.03
C PRO A 91 -3.47 4.47 -1.18
N GLN A 92 -4.76 4.72 -1.45
CA GLN A 92 -5.60 5.64 -0.67
C GLN A 92 -6.11 5.03 0.65
N PHE A 93 -5.86 3.73 0.89
CA PHE A 93 -6.21 3.10 2.16
C PHE A 93 -5.12 3.41 3.18
N ILE A 94 -5.47 4.25 4.17
CA ILE A 94 -4.50 4.84 5.09
C ILE A 94 -4.04 3.88 6.18
N THR A 95 -4.93 3.02 6.67
CA THR A 95 -4.66 2.15 7.82
C THR A 95 -3.44 1.25 7.63
N PRO A 96 -3.20 0.61 6.46
CA PRO A 96 -1.99 -0.16 6.23
C PRO A 96 -0.70 0.67 6.29
N TRP A 97 -0.75 1.93 5.83
CA TRP A 97 0.40 2.84 5.93
C TRP A 97 0.72 3.17 7.38
N THR A 98 -0.28 3.60 8.17
CA THR A 98 -0.08 3.97 9.58
C THR A 98 0.33 2.77 10.43
N VAL A 99 -0.40 1.66 10.33
CA VAL A 99 -0.12 0.43 11.08
C VAL A 99 1.20 -0.19 10.66
N GLY A 100 1.51 -0.25 9.36
CA GLY A 100 2.78 -0.77 8.85
C GLY A 100 3.98 0.05 9.32
N GLY A 101 3.88 1.38 9.24
CA GLY A 101 4.91 2.30 9.74
C GLY A 101 5.15 2.13 11.24
N TRP A 102 4.08 2.03 12.02
CA TRP A 102 4.15 1.75 13.46
C TRP A 102 4.78 0.39 13.76
N HIS A 103 4.41 -0.68 13.05
CA HIS A 103 5.04 -1.99 13.24
C HIS A 103 6.54 -1.96 13.00
N MET A 104 7.00 -1.31 11.94
CA MET A 104 8.43 -1.19 11.65
C MET A 104 9.14 -0.41 12.76
N ALA A 105 8.64 0.77 13.12
CA ALA A 105 9.30 1.68 14.06
C ALA A 105 9.21 1.25 15.54
N TYR A 106 8.25 0.40 15.91
CA TYR A 106 8.02 -0.01 17.31
C TYR A 106 8.21 -1.50 17.53
N ASN A 107 7.43 -2.34 16.83
CA ASN A 107 7.39 -3.77 17.10
C ASN A 107 8.60 -4.50 16.54
N ILE A 108 8.94 -4.28 15.27
CA ILE A 108 10.13 -4.89 14.69
C ILE A 108 11.38 -4.26 15.30
N TYR A 109 11.37 -2.93 15.50
CA TYR A 109 12.43 -2.22 16.22
C TYR A 109 12.82 -2.90 17.55
N VAL A 110 11.85 -3.28 18.40
CA VAL A 110 12.17 -3.86 19.72
C VAL A 110 12.75 -5.27 19.65
N LEU A 111 12.52 -5.99 18.54
CA LEU A 111 13.06 -7.33 18.31
C LEU A 111 14.53 -7.30 17.88
N MET A 112 15.05 -6.13 17.49
CA MET A 112 16.40 -5.99 16.94
C MET A 112 17.44 -5.99 18.04
N LYS A 113 18.59 -6.61 17.78
CA LYS A 113 19.65 -6.75 18.78
C LYS A 113 20.60 -5.57 18.75
N THR A 114 20.93 -5.07 17.57
CA THR A 114 21.89 -3.97 17.41
C THR A 114 21.19 -2.63 17.26
N GLU A 115 21.87 -1.55 17.67
CA GLU A 115 21.35 -0.20 17.49
C GLU A 115 21.27 0.20 16.00
N GLU A 116 22.14 -0.38 15.18
CA GLU A 116 22.13 -0.19 13.72
C GLU A 116 20.86 -0.76 13.09
N GLU A 117 20.51 -2.02 13.41
CA GLU A 117 19.28 -2.67 12.93
C GLU A 117 18.04 -1.91 13.42
N LYS A 118 18.03 -1.49 14.69
CA LYS A 118 16.99 -0.65 15.28
C LYS A 118 16.78 0.63 14.48
N ASN A 119 17.86 1.37 14.22
CA ASN A 119 17.81 2.60 13.45
C ASN A 119 17.35 2.35 12.01
N GLN A 120 17.78 1.25 11.38
CA GLN A 120 17.31 0.89 10.05
C GLN A 120 15.80 0.68 10.02
N TRP A 121 15.23 -0.06 10.98
CA TRP A 121 13.77 -0.27 11.04
C TRP A 121 12.98 0.97 11.40
N LEU A 122 13.53 1.84 12.26
CA LEU A 122 12.96 3.16 12.51
C LEU A 122 12.90 3.98 11.22
N GLN A 123 13.99 4.03 10.45
CA GLN A 123 14.02 4.74 9.16
C GLN A 123 13.06 4.11 8.14
N ASN A 124 12.96 2.79 8.09
CA ASN A 124 11.98 2.09 7.23
C ASN A 124 10.55 2.53 7.56
N GLY A 125 10.17 2.55 8.85
CA GLY A 125 8.85 3.01 9.27
C GLY A 125 8.57 4.47 8.92
N LEU A 126 9.54 5.37 9.18
CA LEU A 126 9.44 6.78 8.81
C LEU A 126 9.29 6.98 7.30
N ASN A 127 10.04 6.23 6.49
CA ASN A 127 9.98 6.32 5.04
C ASN A 127 8.67 5.75 4.49
N PHE A 128 8.16 4.66 5.06
CA PHE A 128 6.87 4.08 4.68
C PHE A 128 5.71 5.04 4.95
N LEU A 129 5.72 5.74 6.10
CA LEU A 129 4.74 6.79 6.40
C LEU A 129 4.84 7.98 5.43
N LYS A 130 6.06 8.44 5.10
CA LYS A 130 6.27 9.50 4.10
C LYS A 130 5.73 9.09 2.73
N GLU A 131 5.89 7.83 2.34
CA GLU A 131 5.31 7.30 1.12
C GLU A 131 3.78 7.33 1.16
N GLY A 132 3.18 6.90 2.28
CA GLY A 132 1.75 7.03 2.52
C GLY A 132 1.24 8.47 2.32
N ILE A 133 1.97 9.47 2.82
CA ILE A 133 1.64 10.90 2.63
C ILE A 133 1.65 11.29 1.14
N LYS A 134 2.58 10.76 0.32
CA LYS A 134 2.61 11.07 -1.13
C LYS A 134 1.32 10.63 -1.82
N TYR A 135 0.76 9.49 -1.41
CA TYR A 135 -0.51 8.98 -1.95
C TYR A 135 -1.74 9.63 -1.31
N ASN A 136 -1.61 10.12 -0.08
CA ASN A 136 -2.69 10.66 0.76
C ASN A 136 -2.35 12.07 1.31
N PRO A 137 -2.08 13.08 0.47
CA PRO A 137 -1.49 14.35 0.90
C PRO A 137 -2.41 15.23 1.74
N ASN A 138 -3.70 14.90 1.84
CA ASN A 138 -4.72 15.68 2.53
C ASN A 138 -5.31 14.97 3.76
N ARG A 139 -4.59 13.98 4.30
CA ARG A 139 -5.07 13.13 5.38
C ARG A 139 -4.25 13.36 6.64
N TYR A 140 -4.85 13.99 7.65
CA TYR A 140 -4.18 14.34 8.90
C TYR A 140 -3.54 13.10 9.57
N ASP A 141 -4.19 11.94 9.47
CA ASP A 141 -3.82 10.69 10.16
C ASP A 141 -2.33 10.33 9.94
N LEU A 142 -1.85 10.45 8.70
CA LEU A 142 -0.47 10.10 8.32
C LEU A 142 0.55 11.14 8.78
N TYR A 143 0.18 12.42 8.71
CA TYR A 143 1.02 13.51 9.22
C TYR A 143 1.16 13.39 10.74
N PHE A 144 0.06 13.10 11.44
CA PHE A 144 0.05 12.88 12.87
C PHE A 144 0.93 11.68 13.24
N GLU A 145 0.77 10.53 12.60
CA GLU A 145 1.59 9.36 12.94
C GLU A 145 3.06 9.51 12.60
N LEU A 146 3.39 10.22 11.52
CA LEU A 146 4.77 10.53 11.21
C LEU A 146 5.36 11.50 12.25
N GLY A 147 4.64 12.55 12.63
CA GLY A 147 5.03 13.48 13.68
C GLY A 147 5.22 12.79 15.03
N TRP A 148 4.28 11.91 15.42
CA TRP A 148 4.36 11.11 16.64
C TRP A 148 5.57 10.19 16.65
N THR A 149 5.84 9.51 15.53
CA THR A 149 7.01 8.62 15.39
C THR A 149 8.32 9.42 15.49
N TYR A 150 8.39 10.61 14.87
CA TYR A 150 9.53 11.50 15.02
C TYR A 150 9.75 11.96 16.47
N TYR A 151 8.68 12.40 17.14
CA TYR A 151 8.72 12.85 18.53
C TYR A 151 9.12 11.73 19.49
N HIS A 152 8.40 10.62 19.43
CA HIS A 152 8.48 9.60 20.45
C HIS A 152 9.65 8.64 20.23
N LYS A 153 9.89 8.22 18.99
CA LYS A 153 10.91 7.21 18.65
C LYS A 153 12.20 7.80 18.13
N ALA A 154 12.14 8.73 17.19
CA ALA A 154 13.35 9.31 16.60
C ALA A 154 13.99 10.41 17.48
N LYS A 155 13.22 10.99 18.42
CA LYS A 155 13.62 12.15 19.22
C LYS A 155 14.05 13.36 18.37
N ASP A 156 13.50 13.44 17.17
CA ASP A 156 13.72 14.53 16.21
C ASP A 156 12.52 15.48 16.30
N TYR A 157 12.65 16.44 17.21
CA TYR A 157 11.58 17.36 17.56
C TYR A 157 11.28 18.36 16.44
N GLU A 158 12.27 18.71 15.62
CA GLU A 158 12.09 19.63 14.49
C GLU A 158 11.19 19.00 13.44
N ASN A 159 11.49 17.77 13.02
CA ASN A 159 10.60 17.05 12.10
C ASN A 159 9.25 16.74 12.75
N ALA A 160 9.20 16.42 14.04
CA ALA A 160 7.93 16.20 14.73
C ALA A 160 6.99 17.41 14.62
N ILE A 161 7.47 18.61 14.96
CA ILE A 161 6.70 19.86 14.85
C ILE A 161 6.24 20.06 13.41
N LYS A 162 7.14 19.93 12.43
CA LYS A 162 6.80 20.07 11.01
C LYS A 162 5.64 19.18 10.58
N TYR A 163 5.63 17.90 11.00
CA TYR A 163 4.58 16.98 10.61
C TYR A 163 3.29 17.17 11.41
N PHE A 164 3.36 17.55 12.69
CA PHE A 164 2.17 17.95 13.45
C PHE A 164 1.51 19.21 12.87
N GLU A 165 2.28 20.23 12.50
CA GLU A 165 1.78 21.39 11.76
C GLU A 165 1.16 21.00 10.41
N GLY A 166 1.64 19.92 9.79
CA GLY A 166 1.02 19.33 8.62
C GLY A 166 -0.34 18.70 8.92
N ALA A 167 -0.47 18.01 10.05
CA ALA A 167 -1.71 17.36 10.46
C ALA A 167 -2.85 18.36 10.70
N ILE A 168 -2.57 19.45 11.42
CA ILE A 168 -3.58 20.47 11.77
C ILE A 168 -4.12 21.27 10.56
N LYS A 169 -3.51 21.13 9.38
CA LYS A 169 -3.97 21.79 8.14
C LYS A 169 -5.14 21.07 7.48
N PHE A 170 -5.44 19.84 7.87
CA PHE A 170 -6.48 19.00 7.27
C PHE A 170 -7.58 18.70 8.29
N PRO A 171 -8.80 18.30 7.87
CA PRO A 171 -9.84 17.91 8.80
C PRO A 171 -9.34 16.83 9.77
N HIS A 172 -9.37 17.14 11.06
CA HIS A 172 -8.89 16.29 12.14
C HIS A 172 -9.87 16.32 13.33
N PRO A 173 -9.84 15.31 14.21
CA PRO A 173 -10.55 15.35 15.48
C PRO A 173 -10.05 16.45 16.41
N ASP A 174 -10.89 16.90 17.34
CA ASP A 174 -10.57 17.99 18.28
C ASP A 174 -9.39 17.72 19.22
N TYR A 175 -8.98 16.46 19.37
CA TYR A 175 -7.88 16.05 20.25
C TYR A 175 -6.50 16.11 19.58
N VAL A 176 -6.46 16.39 18.28
CA VAL A 176 -5.23 16.55 17.46
C VAL A 176 -4.83 18.01 17.47
#